data_AF-W2CS48-F1
#
_entry.id   AF-W2CS48-F1
#
_cell.length_a   1.000
_cell.length_b   1.000
_cell.length_c   1.000
_cell.angle_alpha   90.00
_cell.angle_beta   90.00
_cell.angle_gamma   90.00
#
_symmetry.space_group_name_H-M   'P 1'
#
loop_
_entity.id
_entity.type
_entity.pdbx_description
1 polymer ?
#
loop_
_entity_poly.entity_id
_entity_poly.type
_entity_poly.pdbx_seq_one_letter_code
_entity_poly.pdbx_strand_id
1 'polypeptide(L)' 'MPSYGINEAGLQKIYAILFQKKISKRARLTNWDANVLTSAQQKYAALDAWACLRIYKHLCS' A
#
# COMPACT_ATOMS: atom_id res chain seq x y z
N MET A 1 16.06 9.53 -13.62
CA MET A 1 14.83 9.08 -12.92
C MET A 1 13.81 10.20 -13.01
N PRO A 2 12.57 9.95 -13.45
CA PRO A 2 11.52 10.96 -13.41
C PRO A 2 11.37 11.48 -11.98
N SER A 3 11.27 12.80 -11.81
CA SER A 3 10.97 13.39 -10.50
C SER A 3 9.48 13.21 -10.24
N TYR A 4 9.10 12.05 -9.68
CA TYR A 4 7.70 11.71 -9.38
C TYR A 4 7.10 12.59 -8.27
N GLY A 5 7.83 13.55 -7.69
CA GLY A 5 7.33 14.37 -6.58
C GLY A 5 7.12 13.58 -5.28
N ILE A 6 7.79 12.43 -5.12
CA ILE A 6 7.74 11.61 -3.91
C ILE A 6 8.67 12.21 -2.87
N ASN A 7 8.12 13.03 -1.98
CA ASN A 7 8.85 13.62 -0.85
C ASN A 7 8.75 12.76 0.43
N GLU A 8 7.81 11.80 0.47
CA GLU A 8 7.58 10.95 1.62
C GLU A 8 7.40 9.47 1.22
N ALA A 9 8.05 8.58 1.97
CA ALA A 9 8.13 7.16 1.66
C ALA A 9 6.91 6.31 2.09
N GLY A 10 5.75 6.93 2.30
CA GLY A 10 4.55 6.21 2.74
C GLY A 10 3.83 5.51 1.58
N LEU A 11 3.57 4.19 1.68
CA LEU A 11 2.90 3.39 0.63
C LEU A 11 1.67 4.07 0.01
N GLN A 12 0.74 4.53 0.84
CA GLN A 12 -0.48 5.21 0.37
C GLN A 12 -0.16 6.53 -0.39
N LYS A 13 0.83 7.30 0.06
CA LYS A 13 1.22 8.57 -0.57
C LYS A 13 1.87 8.31 -1.92
N ILE A 14 2.83 7.38 -1.97
CA ILE A 14 3.48 6.94 -3.20
C ILE A 14 2.43 6.42 -4.20
N TYR A 15 1.54 5.53 -3.74
CA TYR A 15 0.49 4.98 -4.59
C TYR A 15 -0.47 6.05 -5.12
N ALA A 16 -0.80 7.06 -4.32
CA ALA A 16 -1.63 8.18 -4.76
C ALA A 16 -0.93 9.09 -5.77
N ILE A 17 0.36 9.38 -5.57
CA ILE A 17 1.16 10.17 -6.50
C ILE A 17 1.26 9.47 -7.87
N LEU A 18 1.60 8.18 -7.88
CA LEU A 18 1.85 7.43 -9.12
C LEU A 18 0.56 7.05 -9.86
N PHE A 19 -0.51 6.71 -9.14
CA PHE A 19 -1.72 6.12 -9.76
C PHE A 19 -2.99 6.95 -9.56
N GLN A 20 -2.92 8.11 -8.89
CA GLN A 20 -4.08 8.96 -8.59
C GLN A 20 -5.20 8.20 -7.85
N LYS A 21 -4.83 7.22 -7.01
CA LYS A 21 -5.75 6.35 -6.26
C LYS A 21 -5.37 6.29 -4.78
N LYS A 22 -6.35 6.13 -3.89
CA LYS A 22 -6.11 5.99 -2.44
C LYS A 22 -6.32 4.55 -1.96
N ILE A 23 -5.40 4.07 -1.14
CA ILE A 23 -5.53 2.83 -0.37
C ILE A 23 -6.14 3.15 0.99
N SER A 24 -7.15 2.38 1.41
CA SER A 24 -7.79 2.51 2.72
C SER A 24 -6.90 1.93 3.81
N LYS A 25 -6.73 2.65 4.92
CA LYS A 25 -5.93 2.24 6.10
C LYS A 25 -6.76 1.73 7.28
N ARG A 26 -8.07 1.51 7.09
CA ARG A 26 -8.99 1.20 8.20
C ARG A 26 -8.60 -0.06 8.97
N ALA A 27 -8.05 -1.07 8.30
CA ALA A 27 -7.64 -2.32 8.94
C ALA A 27 -6.35 -2.20 9.77
N ARG A 28 -5.56 -1.12 9.62
CA ARG A 28 -4.28 -0.97 10.35
C ARG A 28 -4.46 -0.90 11.87
N LEU A 29 -5.57 -0.33 12.34
CA LEU A 29 -5.86 -0.15 13.77
C LEU A 29 -6.68 -1.31 14.39
N THR A 30 -6.76 -2.45 13.71
CA THR A 30 -7.45 -3.65 14.22
C THR A 30 -6.53 -4.53 15.06
N ASN A 31 -7.07 -5.53 15.77
CA ASN A 31 -6.25 -6.46 16.55
C ASN A 31 -5.44 -7.39 15.62
N TRP A 32 -4.15 -7.10 15.44
CA TRP A 32 -3.22 -7.89 14.63
C TRP A 32 -2.58 -9.07 15.36
N ASP A 33 -2.72 -9.12 16.69
CA ASP A 33 -2.20 -10.22 17.52
C ASP A 33 -3.19 -11.41 17.57
N ALA A 34 -4.32 -11.31 16.87
CA ALA A 34 -5.28 -12.40 16.77
C ALA A 34 -4.67 -13.60 16.05
N ASN A 35 -4.83 -14.80 16.62
CA ASN A 35 -4.33 -16.06 16.05
C ASN A 35 -4.86 -16.34 14.63
N VAL A 36 -6.07 -15.84 14.31
CA VAL A 36 -6.67 -15.91 12.99
C VAL A 36 -7.09 -14.51 12.56
N LEU A 37 -6.52 -14.05 11.44
CA LEU A 37 -6.86 -12.76 10.87
C LEU A 37 -8.23 -12.80 10.20
N THR A 38 -9.00 -11.74 10.37
CA THR A 38 -10.27 -11.53 9.65
C THR A 38 -10.03 -11.42 8.14
N SER A 39 -11.05 -11.72 7.33
CA SER A 39 -10.96 -11.54 5.87
C SER A 39 -10.62 -10.10 5.48
N ALA A 40 -11.00 -9.10 6.29
CA ALA A 40 -10.64 -7.70 6.05
C ALA A 40 -9.14 -7.44 6.25
N GLN A 41 -8.54 -8.00 7.31
CA GLN A 41 -7.10 -7.90 7.57
C GLN A 41 -6.28 -8.64 6.52
N GLN A 42 -6.71 -9.84 6.11
CA GLN A 42 -6.05 -10.60 5.05
C GLN A 42 -6.06 -9.83 3.72
N LYS A 43 -7.22 -9.27 3.33
CA LYS A 43 -7.34 -8.42 2.12
C LYS A 43 -6.46 -7.18 2.22
N TYR A 44 -6.39 -6.55 3.39
CA TYR A 44 -5.53 -5.39 3.62
C TYR A 44 -4.05 -5.73 3.46
N ALA A 45 -3.57 -6.81 4.08
CA ALA A 45 -2.19 -7.28 3.96
C ALA A 45 -1.83 -7.66 2.52
N ALA A 46 -2.73 -8.36 1.82
CA ALA A 46 -2.55 -8.69 0.40
C ALA A 46 -2.50 -7.44 -0.50
N LEU A 47 -3.34 -6.44 -0.21
CA LEU A 47 -3.34 -5.17 -0.94
C LEU A 47 -2.03 -4.41 -0.76
N ASP A 48 -1.48 -4.36 0.47
CA ASP A 48 -0.20 -3.71 0.75
C ASP A 48 0.93 -4.37 -0.05
N ALA A 49 1.01 -5.71 -0.06
CA ALA A 49 2.02 -6.45 -0.82
C ALA A 49 1.89 -6.23 -2.34
N TRP A 50 0.67 -6.30 -2.87
CA TRP A 50 0.42 -6.08 -4.30
C TRP A 50 0.73 -4.64 -4.73
N ALA A 51 0.37 -3.65 -3.90
CA ALA A 51 0.65 -2.25 -4.17
C ALA A 51 2.16 -1.98 -4.23
N CYS A 52 2.95 -2.54 -3.30
CA CYS A 52 4.41 -2.46 -3.33
C CYS A 52 4.99 -3.02 -4.63
N LEU A 53 4.56 -4.21 -5.05
CA LEU A 53 5.03 -4.83 -6.29
C LEU A 53 4.69 -3.98 -7.52
N ARG A 54 3.47 -3.43 -7.57
CA ARG A 54 3.04 -2.57 -8.66
C ARG A 54 3.84 -1.27 -8.73
N ILE A 55 4.14 -0.65 -7.59
CA ILE A 55 4.99 0.54 -7.51
C ILE A 55 6.38 0.22 -8.04
N TYR A 56 6.99 -0.86 -7.55
CA TYR A 56 8.32 -1.29 -8.00
C TYR A 56 8.36 -1.47 -9.53
N LYS A 57 7.40 -2.21 -10.09
CA LYS A 57 7.30 -2.43 -11.53
C LYS A 57 7.15 -1.13 -12.33
N HIS A 58 6.45 -0.14 -11.79
CA HIS A 58 6.23 1.15 -12.45
C HIS A 58 7.46 2.08 -12.37
N LEU A 59 8.27 1.98 -11.31
CA LEU A 59 9.47 2.82 -11.14
C LEU A 59 10.70 2.25 -11.84
N CYS A 60 10.75 0.93 -12.05
CA CYS A 60 11.86 0.23 -12.69
C CYS A 60 11.66 -0.05 -14.18
N SER A 61 10.47 0.24 -14.73
CA SER A 61 10.18 0.21 -16.18
C SER A 61 10.57 1.52 -16.85
#